data_AF-A0A933BHR1-F1
#
_entry.id   AF-A0A933BHR1-F1
#
_cell.length_a   1.000
_cell.length_b   1.000
_cell.length_c   1.000
_cell.angle_alpha   90.00
_cell.angle_beta   90.00
_cell.angle_gamma   90.00
#
_symmetry.space_group_name_H-M   'P 1'
#
loop_
_entity.id
_entity.type
_entity.pdbx_description
1 polymer ?
#
loop_
_entity_poly.entity_id
_entity_poly.type
_entity_poly.pdbx_seq_one_letter_code
_entity_poly.pdbx_strand_id
1 'polypeptide(L)'
;MVETLEHLIRQAAQHPRQTRSPLYKELLRSDTFLLTVDSPISAAQITRISRGEDTFPIWADKDPELGGVWVPLFPARDAVAQYVSAKSLQAPPGKEFLWMAHQPGTIFSLMGGVKCFAGMRLYLDEASSLDIPWSDVKTLSEGRLPADAPEVYELPVAKIVLPAGSKIAFGAVNVGPGDPKGKLLCIPDAGHFRAEDIRKLVRLPLGARGTAWMACRHFLQVLRFIHDKGRGSQRYWEDVLCSLIGFQMYGEAEALCEWLVKQGREIMGWMALAAVYAKTGRLAECAELCRDALSKCPKESSFAVSGAKALSKLGREKEAADLLERALKRAPRDLSLLQALREIRR
;
A
#
# COMPACT_ATOMS: atom_id res chain seq x y z
N MET A 1 12.86 24.14 23.38
CA MET A 1 11.39 24.18 23.18
C MET A 1 11.03 22.82 22.62
N VAL A 2 10.12 22.07 23.24
CA VAL A 2 9.66 20.78 22.68
C VAL A 2 8.71 21.13 21.54
N GLU A 3 9.06 20.75 20.31
CA GLU A 3 8.18 20.96 19.15
C GLU A 3 6.93 20.09 19.30
N THR A 4 5.75 20.68 19.18
CA THR A 4 4.49 19.92 19.25
C THR A 4 4.28 19.10 17.97
N LEU A 5 3.52 18.01 18.06
CA LEU A 5 3.17 17.19 16.89
C LEU A 5 2.55 18.05 15.76
N GLU A 6 1.69 19.01 16.11
CA GLU A 6 1.08 19.93 15.14
C GLU A 6 2.12 20.78 14.40
N HIS A 7 3.13 21.29 15.11
CA HIS A 7 4.21 22.07 14.51
C HIS A 7 4.99 21.23 13.49
N LEU A 8 5.33 19.99 13.88
CA LEU A 8 6.05 19.05 13.02
C LEU A 8 5.25 18.64 11.79
N ILE A 9 3.91 18.47 11.91
CA ILE A 9 3.03 18.21 10.77
C ILE A 9 3.05 19.40 9.79
N ARG A 10 2.91 20.64 10.27
CA ARG A 10 2.96 21.84 9.41
C ARG A 10 4.30 21.96 8.70
N GLN A 11 5.40 21.77 9.42
CA GLN A 11 6.75 21.82 8.85
C GLN A 11 6.93 20.75 7.75
N ALA A 12 6.49 19.52 8.01
CA ALA A 12 6.59 18.43 7.04
C ALA A 12 5.74 18.68 5.79
N ALA A 13 4.55 19.26 5.93
CA ALA A 13 3.68 19.63 4.81
C ALA A 13 4.28 20.77 3.96
N GLN A 14 4.86 21.79 4.60
CA GLN A 14 5.48 22.93 3.91
C GLN A 14 6.85 22.58 3.28
N HIS A 15 7.56 21.62 3.86
CA HIS A 15 8.90 21.24 3.45
C HIS A 15 9.03 19.72 3.24
N PRO A 16 8.36 19.15 2.22
CA PRO A 16 8.25 17.69 2.01
C PRO A 16 9.59 16.98 1.72
N ARG A 17 10.66 17.75 1.47
CA ARG A 17 12.03 17.28 1.24
C ARG A 17 12.91 17.29 2.48
N GLN A 18 12.46 17.90 3.58
CA GLN A 18 13.21 17.89 4.83
C GLN A 18 13.07 16.55 5.54
N THR A 19 13.94 16.32 6.52
CA THR A 19 13.89 15.14 7.39
C THR A 19 12.53 15.05 8.08
N ARG A 20 11.96 13.85 8.10
CA ARG A 20 10.74 13.52 8.86
C ARG A 20 11.06 12.80 10.17
N SER A 21 12.34 12.55 10.46
CA SER A 21 12.79 11.89 11.69
C SER A 21 12.21 12.51 12.98
N PRO A 22 12.17 13.86 13.16
CA PRO A 22 11.54 14.45 14.35
C PRO A 22 10.03 14.15 14.43
N LEU A 23 9.31 14.30 13.32
CA LEU A 23 7.88 13.99 13.22
C LEU A 23 7.60 12.53 13.60
N TYR A 24 8.35 11.58 13.04
CA TYR A 24 8.16 10.15 13.32
C TYR A 24 8.41 9.79 14.79
N LYS A 25 9.42 10.41 15.43
CA LYS A 25 9.69 10.22 16.85
C LYS A 25 8.56 10.74 17.74
N GLU A 26 8.03 11.91 17.40
CA GLU A 26 6.95 12.52 18.16
C GLU A 26 5.65 11.72 17.97
N LEU A 27 5.35 11.31 16.74
CA LEU A 27 4.16 10.51 16.42
C LEU A 27 4.10 9.17 17.19
N LEU A 28 5.25 8.56 17.51
CA LEU A 28 5.31 7.35 18.34
C LEU A 28 5.00 7.59 19.82
N ARG A 29 5.05 8.85 20.28
CA ARG A 29 4.92 9.24 21.69
C ARG A 29 3.65 10.04 21.99
N SER A 30 3.10 10.72 20.99
CA SER A 30 1.88 11.50 21.16
C SER A 30 0.63 10.62 21.16
N ASP A 31 -0.37 11.06 21.91
CA ASP A 31 -1.74 10.58 21.72
C ASP A 31 -2.23 11.02 20.34
N THR A 32 -2.82 10.09 19.60
CA THR A 32 -3.45 10.36 18.32
C THR A 32 -4.82 9.71 18.27
N PHE A 33 -5.63 10.20 17.34
CA PHE A 33 -7.04 9.86 17.25
C PHE A 33 -7.36 9.37 15.85
N LEU A 34 -8.22 8.36 15.75
CA LEU A 34 -8.81 7.89 14.49
C LEU A 34 -10.24 8.40 14.36
N LEU A 35 -10.69 8.56 13.12
CA LEU A 35 -12.10 8.66 12.78
C LEU A 35 -12.70 7.26 12.61
N THR A 36 -13.80 7.00 13.30
CA THR A 36 -14.55 5.75 13.20
C THR A 36 -16.01 5.97 12.86
N VAL A 37 -16.66 4.91 12.37
CA VAL A 37 -18.08 4.92 12.03
C VAL A 37 -18.76 3.78 12.78
N ASP A 38 -19.40 4.10 13.90
CA ASP A 38 -20.12 3.09 14.69
C ASP A 38 -21.50 3.57 15.13
N SER A 39 -22.24 2.74 15.83
CA SER A 39 -23.56 3.07 16.38
C SER A 39 -23.44 4.25 17.36
N PRO A 40 -24.46 5.13 17.44
CA PRO A 40 -24.45 6.27 18.35
C PRO A 40 -24.15 5.85 19.80
N ILE A 41 -23.31 6.61 20.49
CA ILE A 41 -23.01 6.43 21.91
C ILE A 41 -23.59 7.62 22.66
N SER A 42 -24.16 7.41 23.85
CA SER A 42 -24.65 8.53 24.66
C SER A 42 -23.50 9.49 24.99
N ALA A 43 -23.73 10.81 24.92
CA ALA A 43 -22.68 11.84 25.03
C ALA A 43 -21.86 11.80 26.34
N ALA A 44 -22.34 11.09 27.36
CA ALA A 44 -21.66 10.90 28.66
C ALA A 44 -20.87 9.58 28.78
N GLN A 45 -20.93 8.68 27.79
CA GLN A 45 -20.25 7.40 27.83
C GLN A 45 -18.89 7.44 27.12
N ILE A 46 -17.81 7.53 27.92
CA ILE A 46 -16.51 7.02 27.47
C ILE A 46 -16.60 5.51 27.53
N THR A 47 -16.81 4.88 26.38
CA THR A 47 -16.79 3.42 26.31
C THR A 47 -15.35 2.98 26.09
N ARG A 48 -14.72 2.39 27.12
CA ARG A 48 -13.42 1.75 26.96
C ARG A 48 -13.63 0.47 26.17
N ILE A 49 -13.38 0.54 24.86
CA ILE A 49 -13.47 -0.62 23.98
C ILE A 49 -12.17 -1.42 24.13
N SER A 50 -12.19 -2.44 24.99
CA SER A 50 -11.22 -3.54 24.95
C SER A 50 -11.77 -4.64 24.04
N ARG A 51 -12.00 -4.33 22.75
CA ARG A 51 -12.47 -5.35 21.81
C ARG A 51 -11.29 -6.26 21.45
N GLY A 52 -11.52 -7.56 21.60
CA GLY A 52 -10.70 -8.62 21.00
C GLY A 52 -11.23 -9.07 19.65
N GLU A 53 -12.00 -8.24 18.95
CA GLU A 53 -12.54 -8.57 17.62
C GLU A 53 -11.55 -8.21 16.53
N ASP A 54 -11.38 -9.12 15.57
CA ASP A 54 -10.47 -9.03 14.42
C ASP A 54 -10.82 -7.90 13.42
N THR A 55 -11.89 -7.12 13.67
CA THR A 55 -12.32 -6.04 12.77
C THR A 55 -12.75 -4.79 13.55
N PHE A 56 -12.26 -3.64 13.10
CA PHE A 56 -12.49 -2.35 13.75
C PHE A 56 -13.02 -1.32 12.73
N PRO A 57 -14.14 -0.60 13.00
CA PRO A 57 -14.84 0.21 12.00
C PRO A 57 -14.18 1.59 11.79
N ILE A 58 -13.02 1.58 11.12
CA ILE A 58 -12.25 2.77 10.79
C ILE A 58 -12.80 3.43 9.52
N TRP A 59 -12.88 4.76 9.53
CA TRP A 59 -13.08 5.52 8.30
C TRP A 59 -11.78 5.60 7.50
N ALA A 60 -11.86 5.45 6.17
CA ALA A 60 -10.72 5.63 5.29
C ALA A 60 -11.11 6.36 4.02
N ASP A 61 -10.22 7.24 3.55
CA ASP A 61 -10.35 7.95 2.29
C ASP A 61 -9.87 7.06 1.15
N LYS A 62 -10.69 6.91 0.11
CA LYS A 62 -10.24 6.23 -1.11
C LYS A 62 -9.28 7.12 -1.88
N ASP A 63 -8.17 6.55 -2.32
CA ASP A 63 -7.25 7.15 -3.28
C ASP A 63 -7.95 7.23 -4.66
N PRO A 64 -8.26 8.43 -5.16
CA PRO A 64 -9.00 8.58 -6.41
C PRO A 64 -8.16 8.20 -7.64
N GLU A 65 -6.83 8.18 -7.51
CA GLU A 65 -5.93 7.91 -8.63
C GLU A 65 -5.62 6.42 -8.75
N LEU A 66 -5.30 5.77 -7.63
CA LEU A 66 -4.76 4.41 -7.61
C LEU A 66 -5.62 3.40 -6.83
N GLY A 67 -6.70 3.84 -6.18
CA GLY A 67 -7.74 2.97 -5.64
C GLY A 67 -7.53 2.41 -4.23
N GLY A 68 -6.33 2.49 -3.64
CA GLY A 68 -6.06 2.14 -2.25
C GLY A 68 -6.80 3.04 -1.24
N VAL A 69 -6.68 2.75 0.06
CA VAL A 69 -7.32 3.54 1.11
C VAL A 69 -6.31 4.16 2.07
N TRP A 70 -6.58 5.40 2.47
CA TRP A 70 -5.79 6.21 3.38
C TRP A 70 -6.56 6.43 4.68
N VAL A 71 -6.00 5.97 5.79
CA VAL A 71 -6.64 6.14 7.11
C VAL A 71 -6.25 7.50 7.69
N PRO A 72 -7.19 8.43 7.93
CA PRO A 72 -6.87 9.70 8.54
C PRO A 72 -6.52 9.53 10.03
N LEU A 73 -5.45 10.20 10.46
CA LEU A 73 -4.97 10.22 11.84
C LEU A 73 -4.84 11.67 12.29
N PHE A 74 -5.29 11.96 13.51
CA PHE A 74 -5.45 13.30 14.02
C PHE A 74 -4.59 13.51 15.28
N PRO A 75 -3.94 14.68 15.44
CA PRO A 75 -3.13 15.00 16.63
C PRO A 75 -4.00 15.41 17.84
N ALA A 76 -5.28 15.71 17.63
CA ALA A 76 -6.20 16.15 18.67
C ALA A 76 -7.61 15.59 18.42
N ARG A 77 -8.37 15.39 19.50
CA ARG A 77 -9.76 14.90 19.46
C ARG A 77 -10.64 15.82 18.61
N ASP A 78 -10.59 17.12 18.83
CA ASP A 78 -11.48 18.08 18.17
C ASP A 78 -11.19 18.20 16.66
N ALA A 79 -9.96 17.86 16.23
CA ALA A 79 -9.59 17.82 14.81
C ALA A 79 -10.38 16.75 14.03
N VAL A 80 -10.87 15.70 14.70
CA VAL A 80 -11.75 14.69 14.08
C VAL A 80 -13.08 15.31 13.65
N ALA A 81 -13.72 16.07 14.56
CA ALA A 81 -14.98 16.75 14.27
C ALA A 81 -14.82 17.84 13.20
N GLN A 82 -13.71 18.58 13.27
CA GLN A 82 -13.36 19.57 12.26
C GLN A 82 -13.20 18.93 10.87
N TYR A 83 -12.51 17.78 10.78
CA TYR A 83 -12.36 17.05 9.53
C TYR A 83 -13.70 16.58 8.97
N VAL A 84 -14.57 16.00 9.80
CA VAL A 84 -15.92 15.58 9.39
C VAL A 84 -16.72 16.76 8.83
N SER A 85 -16.67 17.91 9.51
CA SER A 85 -17.34 19.14 9.08
C SER A 85 -16.74 19.69 7.78
N ALA A 86 -15.42 19.81 7.69
CA ALA A 86 -14.71 20.35 6.53
C ALA A 86 -14.98 19.51 5.27
N LYS A 87 -15.00 18.19 5.41
CA LYS A 87 -15.29 17.25 4.32
C LYS A 87 -16.79 17.07 4.06
N SER A 88 -17.66 17.70 4.86
CA SER A 88 -19.12 17.55 4.77
C SER A 88 -19.55 16.07 4.77
N LEU A 89 -18.92 15.24 5.60
CA LEU A 89 -19.18 13.81 5.61
C LEU A 89 -20.55 13.51 6.19
N GLN A 90 -21.25 12.55 5.59
CA GLN A 90 -22.50 12.02 6.09
C GLN A 90 -22.29 10.60 6.59
N ALA A 91 -22.67 10.34 7.84
CA ALA A 91 -22.60 9.01 8.39
C ALA A 91 -23.65 8.09 7.73
N PRO A 92 -23.35 6.80 7.55
CA PRO A 92 -24.35 5.83 7.08
C PRO A 92 -25.59 5.80 7.98
N PRO A 93 -26.76 5.40 7.46
CA PRO A 93 -27.98 5.29 8.27
C PRO A 93 -27.77 4.46 9.54
N GLY A 94 -28.14 5.03 10.69
CA GLY A 94 -28.01 4.38 12.01
C GLY A 94 -26.58 4.37 12.57
N LYS A 95 -25.65 5.12 11.98
CA LYS A 95 -24.26 5.27 12.43
C LYS A 95 -23.92 6.74 12.67
N GLU A 96 -22.87 6.97 13.43
CA GLU A 96 -22.29 8.28 13.70
C GLU A 96 -20.77 8.25 13.52
N PHE A 97 -20.21 9.41 13.21
CA PHE A 97 -18.77 9.61 13.23
C PHE A 97 -18.30 9.80 14.66
N LEU A 98 -17.36 8.97 15.08
CA LEU A 98 -16.77 8.98 16.41
C LEU A 98 -15.25 9.12 16.31
N TRP A 99 -14.63 9.56 17.40
CA TRP A 99 -13.18 9.51 17.53
C TRP A 99 -12.80 8.30 18.38
N MET A 100 -11.67 7.68 18.08
CA MET A 100 -11.05 6.67 18.93
C MET A 100 -9.65 7.10 19.32
N ALA A 101 -9.37 7.09 20.62
CA ALA A 101 -8.01 7.18 21.16
C ALA A 101 -7.38 5.79 21.31
N HIS A 102 -6.07 5.72 21.21
CA HIS A 102 -5.29 4.50 21.39
C HIS A 102 -4.02 4.82 22.19
N GLN A 103 -3.32 3.79 22.67
CA GLN A 103 -2.02 4.00 23.30
C GLN A 103 -1.02 4.53 22.26
N PRO A 104 -0.13 5.48 22.60
CA PRO A 104 0.88 5.98 21.68
C PRO A 104 1.67 4.85 21.00
N GLY A 105 1.93 5.01 19.69
CA GLY A 105 2.65 4.03 18.86
C GLY A 105 1.90 2.74 18.52
N THR A 106 0.83 2.35 19.25
CA THR A 106 0.12 1.09 18.98
C THR A 106 -0.71 1.11 17.69
N ILE A 107 -1.08 2.29 17.21
CA ILE A 107 -1.92 2.46 16.01
C ILE A 107 -1.32 1.82 14.76
N PHE A 108 -0.01 1.88 14.60
CA PHE A 108 0.64 1.35 13.40
C PHE A 108 0.49 -0.17 13.28
N SER A 109 0.39 -0.87 14.41
CA SER A 109 0.11 -2.31 14.43
C SER A 109 -1.35 -2.61 14.09
N LEU A 110 -2.29 -1.74 14.49
CA LEU A 110 -3.72 -1.90 14.18
C LEU A 110 -4.02 -1.80 12.69
N MET A 111 -3.18 -1.10 11.91
CA MET A 111 -3.40 -0.91 10.48
C MET A 111 -3.13 -2.18 9.64
N GLY A 112 -2.51 -3.21 10.21
CA GLY A 112 -2.17 -4.44 9.49
C GLY A 112 -3.37 -5.18 8.90
N GLY A 113 -4.55 -5.04 9.50
CA GLY A 113 -5.80 -5.67 9.06
C GLY A 113 -6.63 -4.83 8.07
N VAL A 114 -6.20 -3.62 7.72
CA VAL A 114 -6.98 -2.75 6.84
C VAL A 114 -6.85 -3.23 5.39
N LYS A 115 -7.99 -3.52 4.77
CA LYS A 115 -8.07 -3.95 3.36
C LYS A 115 -7.73 -2.78 2.44
N CYS A 116 -6.99 -3.05 1.35
CA CYS A 116 -6.55 -2.03 0.39
C CYS A 116 -5.72 -0.89 1.02
N PHE A 117 -5.08 -1.13 2.16
CA PHE A 117 -4.42 -0.08 2.95
C PHE A 117 -3.16 0.47 2.26
N ALA A 118 -3.25 1.71 1.78
CA ALA A 118 -2.16 2.43 1.12
C ALA A 118 -1.24 3.12 2.14
N GLY A 119 -1.81 3.57 3.26
CA GLY A 119 -1.09 4.25 4.33
C GLY A 119 -2.00 5.08 5.21
N MET A 120 -1.38 5.92 6.04
CA MET A 120 -2.08 6.87 6.91
C MET A 120 -1.95 8.27 6.36
N ARG A 121 -2.96 9.11 6.61
CA ARG A 121 -2.91 10.54 6.33
C ARG A 121 -2.93 11.30 7.65
N LEU A 122 -1.81 11.91 8.02
CA LEU A 122 -1.81 12.84 9.14
C LEU A 122 -2.58 14.09 8.72
N TYR A 123 -3.71 14.32 9.35
CA TYR A 123 -4.55 15.47 9.07
C TYR A 123 -4.49 16.45 10.22
N LEU A 124 -4.07 17.67 9.92
CA LEU A 124 -4.13 18.79 10.85
C LEU A 124 -5.25 19.75 10.46
N ASP A 125 -5.26 20.19 9.20
CA ASP A 125 -6.29 21.06 8.63
C ASP A 125 -6.33 20.92 7.10
N GLU A 126 -7.22 21.66 6.43
CA GLU A 126 -7.40 21.60 4.97
C GLU A 126 -6.13 21.95 4.18
N ALA A 127 -5.25 22.79 4.75
CA ALA A 127 -4.01 23.21 4.12
C ALA A 127 -2.80 22.35 4.52
N SER A 128 -2.93 21.55 5.59
CA SER A 128 -1.83 20.83 6.23
C SER A 128 -2.22 19.37 6.45
N SER A 129 -1.85 18.54 5.48
CA SER A 129 -1.94 17.08 5.60
C SER A 129 -0.71 16.42 4.99
N LEU A 130 -0.36 15.24 5.51
CA LEU A 130 0.82 14.48 5.09
C LEU A 130 0.46 13.02 4.90
N ASP A 131 0.95 12.41 3.82
CA ASP A 131 0.78 10.97 3.61
C ASP A 131 1.98 10.21 4.20
N ILE A 132 1.67 9.18 4.99
CA ILE A 132 2.61 8.19 5.52
C ILE A 132 2.30 6.87 4.81
N PRO A 133 3.10 6.46 3.81
CA PRO A 133 2.83 5.25 3.05
C PRO A 133 2.94 4.00 3.92
N TRP A 134 2.34 2.90 3.47
CA TRP A 134 2.36 1.60 4.16
C TRP A 134 3.77 1.17 4.62
N SER A 135 4.82 1.40 3.80
CA SER A 135 6.20 1.03 4.16
C SER A 135 6.70 1.76 5.40
N ASP A 136 6.37 3.06 5.52
CA ASP A 136 6.70 3.87 6.69
C ASP A 136 5.85 3.46 7.90
N VAL A 137 4.53 3.25 7.71
CA VAL A 137 3.62 2.76 8.75
C VAL A 137 4.13 1.44 9.32
N LYS A 138 4.53 0.51 8.46
CA LYS A 138 5.09 -0.77 8.87
C LYS A 138 6.39 -0.60 9.65
N THR A 139 7.30 0.26 9.19
CA THR A 139 8.55 0.53 9.91
C THR A 139 8.29 1.10 11.31
N LEU A 140 7.32 2.02 11.42
CA LEU A 140 6.88 2.59 12.70
C LEU A 140 6.24 1.55 13.62
N SER A 141 5.46 0.60 13.06
CA SER A 141 4.86 -0.51 13.82
C SER A 141 5.89 -1.40 14.51
N GLU A 142 7.10 -1.47 13.96
CA GLU A 142 8.21 -2.25 14.50
C GLU A 142 9.07 -1.43 15.50
N GLY A 143 8.63 -0.21 15.85
CA GLY A 143 9.35 0.71 16.73
C GLY A 143 10.60 1.34 16.08
N ARG A 144 10.73 1.24 14.75
CA ARG A 144 11.86 1.79 13.98
C ARG A 144 11.45 3.10 13.30
N LEU A 145 12.43 3.94 12.99
CA LEU A 145 12.20 5.17 12.24
C LEU A 145 12.40 4.94 10.74
N PRO A 146 11.45 5.38 9.88
CA PRO A 146 11.66 5.38 8.44
C PRO A 146 12.90 6.20 8.02
N ALA A 147 13.48 5.84 6.89
CA ALA A 147 14.63 6.55 6.34
C ALA A 147 14.22 7.95 5.83
N ASP A 148 15.11 8.92 5.96
CA ASP A 148 14.88 10.27 5.43
C ASP A 148 15.14 10.38 3.92
N ALA A 149 16.04 9.54 3.40
CA ALA A 149 16.30 9.46 1.96
C ALA A 149 15.11 8.82 1.22
N PRO A 150 14.87 9.18 -0.05
CA PRO A 150 13.89 8.49 -0.87
C PRO A 150 14.14 6.98 -0.93
N GLU A 151 13.09 6.19 -0.85
CA GLU A 151 13.13 4.78 -1.24
C GLU A 151 13.35 4.70 -2.75
N VAL A 152 14.40 3.98 -3.17
CA VAL A 152 14.75 3.79 -4.58
C VAL A 152 14.40 2.38 -5.04
N TYR A 153 13.81 2.31 -6.22
CA TYR A 153 13.32 1.08 -6.83
C TYR A 153 13.90 0.91 -8.24
N GLU A 154 14.04 -0.33 -8.67
CA GLU A 154 14.36 -0.64 -10.06
C GLU A 154 13.10 -0.70 -10.93
N LEU A 155 13.27 -0.43 -12.22
CA LEU A 155 12.18 -0.54 -13.19
C LEU A 155 11.64 -1.98 -13.18
N PRO A 156 10.36 -2.20 -12.80
CA PRO A 156 9.79 -3.53 -12.63
C PRO A 156 9.27 -4.13 -13.93
N VAL A 157 9.35 -3.39 -15.03
CA VAL A 157 8.88 -3.78 -16.37
C VAL A 157 10.04 -3.75 -17.36
N ALA A 158 9.95 -4.56 -18.42
CA ALA A 158 11.07 -4.75 -19.34
C ALA A 158 11.46 -3.46 -20.10
N LYS A 159 10.47 -2.70 -20.57
CA LYS A 159 10.68 -1.44 -21.28
C LYS A 159 9.40 -0.61 -21.29
N ILE A 160 9.57 0.70 -21.35
CA ILE A 160 8.46 1.65 -21.50
C ILE A 160 8.68 2.42 -22.79
N VAL A 161 7.65 2.42 -23.64
CA VAL A 161 7.66 3.15 -24.90
C VAL A 161 6.68 4.30 -24.81
N LEU A 162 7.22 5.52 -24.77
CA LEU A 162 6.41 6.73 -24.72
C LEU A 162 5.79 7.01 -26.10
N PRO A 163 4.53 7.50 -26.16
CA PRO A 163 3.93 7.99 -27.39
C PRO A 163 4.79 9.07 -28.05
N ALA A 164 4.89 9.03 -29.38
CA ALA A 164 5.54 10.09 -30.13
C ALA A 164 4.90 11.45 -29.80
N GLY A 165 5.73 12.48 -29.60
CA GLY A 165 5.28 13.82 -29.22
C GLY A 165 5.00 14.02 -27.73
N SER A 166 5.20 13.00 -26.87
CA SER A 166 5.06 13.17 -25.41
C SER A 166 6.02 14.25 -24.90
N LYS A 167 5.50 15.24 -24.17
CA LYS A 167 6.32 16.26 -23.52
C LYS A 167 7.03 15.64 -22.32
N ILE A 168 8.34 15.84 -22.24
CA ILE A 168 9.17 15.37 -21.13
C ILE A 168 9.80 16.60 -20.48
N ALA A 169 9.72 16.67 -19.17
CA ALA A 169 10.41 17.68 -18.38
C ALA A 169 11.41 17.00 -17.42
N PHE A 170 12.51 17.71 -17.17
CA PHE A 170 13.57 17.27 -16.27
C PHE A 170 13.73 18.25 -15.13
N GLY A 171 13.79 17.72 -13.91
CA GLY A 171 14.17 18.43 -12.70
C GLY A 171 15.42 17.83 -12.07
N ALA A 172 15.90 18.46 -11.00
CA ALA A 172 16.94 17.90 -10.15
C ALA A 172 16.31 17.14 -8.98
N VAL A 173 16.88 15.98 -8.65
CA VAL A 173 16.53 15.22 -7.44
C VAL A 173 17.79 14.78 -6.71
N ASN A 174 17.74 14.76 -5.39
CA ASN A 174 18.76 14.13 -4.56
C ASN A 174 18.22 12.78 -4.11
N VAL A 175 18.91 11.71 -4.48
CA VAL A 175 18.48 10.32 -4.25
C VAL A 175 19.18 9.66 -3.07
N GLY A 176 20.15 10.33 -2.44
CA GLY A 176 20.80 9.88 -1.22
C GLY A 176 22.32 9.99 -1.23
N PRO A 177 22.98 9.65 -0.12
CA PRO A 177 24.43 9.68 -0.01
C PRO A 177 25.05 8.61 -0.92
N GLY A 178 25.79 9.05 -1.95
CA GLY A 178 26.54 8.18 -2.86
C GLY A 178 26.10 8.23 -4.33
N ASP A 179 24.96 8.85 -4.64
CA ASP A 179 24.45 8.96 -6.01
C ASP A 179 24.32 10.46 -6.39
N PRO A 180 25.10 10.97 -7.36
CA PRO A 180 25.11 12.38 -7.71
C PRO A 180 23.72 12.86 -8.15
N LYS A 181 23.45 14.16 -7.97
CA LYS A 181 22.22 14.86 -8.42
C LYS A 181 21.58 14.17 -9.64
N GLY A 182 20.48 13.46 -9.41
CA GLY A 182 19.77 12.72 -10.43
C GLY A 182 18.87 13.63 -11.26
N LYS A 183 18.54 13.20 -12.47
CA LYS A 183 17.51 13.85 -13.30
C LYS A 183 16.15 13.27 -12.95
N LEU A 184 15.29 14.08 -12.34
CA LEU A 184 13.89 13.74 -12.15
C LEU A 184 13.16 13.91 -13.48
N LEU A 185 12.65 12.83 -14.05
CA LEU A 185 11.87 12.83 -15.27
C LEU A 185 10.38 12.88 -14.91
N CYS A 186 9.65 13.79 -15.55
CA CYS A 186 8.20 13.79 -15.53
C CYS A 186 7.63 13.95 -16.94
N ILE A 187 6.41 13.46 -17.10
CA ILE A 187 5.58 13.57 -18.31
C ILE A 187 4.33 14.33 -17.90
N PRO A 188 4.30 15.67 -18.04
CA PRO A 188 3.20 16.49 -17.54
C PRO A 188 1.83 16.05 -18.07
N ASP A 189 1.78 15.56 -19.31
CA ASP A 189 0.55 15.09 -19.95
C ASP A 189 0.00 13.78 -19.34
N ALA A 190 0.81 13.05 -18.57
CA ALA A 190 0.40 11.80 -17.93
C ALA A 190 -0.30 12.03 -16.58
N GLY A 191 -0.07 13.18 -15.95
CA GLY A 191 -0.63 13.52 -14.65
C GLY A 191 0.28 14.39 -13.80
N HIS A 192 -0.23 14.78 -12.65
CA HIS A 192 0.50 15.53 -11.63
C HIS A 192 0.95 14.61 -10.51
N PHE A 193 2.03 14.96 -9.84
CA PHE A 193 2.43 14.31 -8.60
C PHE A 193 2.74 15.37 -7.54
N ARG A 194 2.49 15.02 -6.28
CA ARG A 194 2.77 15.89 -5.14
C ARG A 194 4.25 15.83 -4.81
N ALA A 195 4.77 16.89 -4.19
CA ALA A 195 6.16 16.90 -3.76
C ALA A 195 6.50 15.73 -2.81
N GLU A 196 5.54 15.16 -2.09
CA GLU A 196 5.73 13.96 -1.25
C GLU A 196 5.98 12.68 -2.05
N ASP A 197 5.49 12.59 -3.28
CA ASP A 197 5.60 11.37 -4.08
C ASP A 197 7.06 11.08 -4.48
N ILE A 198 7.95 12.07 -4.36
CA ILE A 198 9.40 11.90 -4.57
C ILE A 198 10.09 11.11 -3.47
N ARG A 199 9.38 10.75 -2.38
CA ARG A 199 9.90 9.84 -1.36
C ARG A 199 10.00 8.40 -1.85
N LYS A 200 9.34 8.06 -2.96
CA LYS A 200 9.49 6.76 -3.64
C LYS A 200 9.84 6.98 -5.10
N LEU A 201 11.05 6.61 -5.50
CA LEU A 201 11.57 6.85 -6.84
C LEU A 201 11.88 5.54 -7.55
N VAL A 202 11.52 5.45 -8.82
CA VAL A 202 11.93 4.35 -9.70
C VAL A 202 13.03 4.82 -10.63
N ARG A 203 14.07 4.00 -10.75
CA ARG A 203 15.21 4.21 -11.64
C ARG A 203 14.83 3.87 -13.06
N LEU A 204 15.08 4.80 -13.98
CA LEU A 204 14.82 4.68 -15.41
C LEU A 204 16.15 4.66 -16.18
N PRO A 205 16.61 3.48 -16.65
CA PRO A 205 17.79 3.41 -17.49
C PRO A 205 17.50 4.00 -18.87
N LEU A 206 18.23 5.04 -19.28
CA LEU A 206 18.09 5.70 -20.59
C LEU A 206 19.19 5.26 -21.58
N GLY A 207 19.77 4.07 -21.37
CA GLY A 207 20.90 3.56 -22.16
C GLY A 207 22.12 4.48 -22.05
N ALA A 208 22.71 4.83 -23.19
CA ALA A 208 23.88 5.71 -23.26
C ALA A 208 23.63 7.13 -22.72
N ARG A 209 22.37 7.53 -22.51
CA ARG A 209 22.00 8.85 -21.99
C ARG A 209 22.01 8.92 -20.45
N GLY A 210 22.38 7.83 -19.78
CA GLY A 210 22.50 7.73 -18.33
C GLY A 210 21.21 7.29 -17.64
N THR A 211 21.02 7.76 -16.42
CA THR A 211 19.91 7.37 -15.54
C THR A 211 19.01 8.56 -15.26
N ALA A 212 17.69 8.32 -15.29
CA ALA A 212 16.71 9.25 -14.75
C ALA A 212 15.92 8.58 -13.62
N TRP A 213 15.20 9.40 -12.86
CA TRP A 213 14.36 8.98 -11.75
C TRP A 213 12.94 9.48 -11.97
N MET A 214 11.95 8.72 -11.54
CA MET A 214 10.55 9.13 -11.60
C MET A 214 9.86 8.79 -10.29
N ALA A 215 8.95 9.63 -9.81
CA ALA A 215 8.11 9.27 -8.67
C ALA A 215 7.29 8.02 -9.01
N CYS A 216 7.24 7.03 -8.13
CA CYS A 216 6.55 5.75 -8.38
C CYS A 216 5.06 5.95 -8.71
N ARG A 217 4.39 6.91 -8.06
CA ARG A 217 3.01 7.29 -8.39
C ARG A 217 2.89 7.87 -9.79
N HIS A 218 3.78 8.79 -10.15
CA HIS A 218 3.78 9.37 -11.50
C HIS A 218 4.08 8.32 -12.57
N PHE A 219 4.93 7.34 -12.26
CA PHE A 219 5.18 6.22 -13.14
C PHE A 219 3.91 5.40 -13.44
N LEU A 220 3.07 5.16 -12.44
CA LEU A 220 1.79 4.46 -12.63
C LEU A 220 0.82 5.29 -13.48
N GLN A 221 0.79 6.61 -13.28
CA GLN A 221 0.06 7.53 -14.14
C GLN A 221 0.57 7.50 -15.58
N VAL A 222 1.90 7.41 -15.79
CA VAL A 222 2.51 7.24 -17.11
C VAL A 222 2.09 5.93 -17.76
N LEU A 223 2.07 4.81 -17.03
CA LEU A 223 1.58 3.54 -17.59
C LEU A 223 0.13 3.67 -18.07
N ARG A 224 -0.73 4.31 -17.28
CA ARG A 224 -2.13 4.58 -17.65
C ARG A 224 -2.21 5.48 -18.89
N PHE A 225 -1.44 6.57 -18.92
CA PHE A 225 -1.38 7.46 -20.07
C PHE A 225 -0.98 6.75 -21.37
N ILE A 226 0.01 5.86 -21.30
CA ILE A 226 0.45 5.06 -22.46
C ILE A 226 -0.66 4.12 -22.93
N HIS A 227 -1.36 3.48 -21.98
CA HIS A 227 -2.49 2.62 -22.26
C HIS A 227 -3.63 3.38 -22.95
N ASP A 228 -4.04 4.52 -22.41
CA ASP A 228 -5.13 5.35 -22.92
C ASP A 228 -4.85 5.89 -24.33
N LYS A 229 -3.57 6.07 -24.70
CA LYS A 229 -3.15 6.44 -26.06
C LYS A 229 -3.10 5.27 -27.06
N GLY A 230 -3.60 4.09 -26.68
CA GLY A 230 -3.59 2.89 -27.53
C GLY A 230 -2.19 2.33 -27.79
N ARG A 231 -1.19 2.75 -27.00
CA ARG A 231 0.20 2.25 -27.07
C ARG A 231 0.58 1.38 -25.88
N GLY A 232 -0.39 1.05 -25.03
CA GLY A 232 -0.20 0.14 -23.91
C GLY A 232 0.30 -1.22 -24.38
N SER A 233 1.11 -1.88 -23.56
CA SER A 233 1.43 -3.28 -23.78
C SER A 233 0.13 -4.10 -23.69
N GLN A 234 0.04 -5.25 -24.40
CA GLN A 234 -1.00 -6.26 -24.13
C GLN A 234 -1.01 -6.71 -22.66
N ARG A 235 0.09 -6.40 -21.94
CA ARG A 235 0.38 -6.69 -20.55
C ARG A 235 0.12 -5.52 -19.61
N TYR A 236 -0.66 -4.50 -20.01
CA TYR A 236 -0.86 -3.28 -19.21
C TYR A 236 -1.18 -3.57 -17.73
N TRP A 237 -2.12 -4.47 -17.47
CA TRP A 237 -2.49 -4.85 -16.10
C TRP A 237 -1.38 -5.59 -15.35
N GLU A 238 -0.61 -6.42 -16.04
CA GLU A 238 0.57 -7.09 -15.48
C GLU A 238 1.64 -6.06 -15.12
N ASP A 239 1.94 -5.11 -16.02
CA ASP A 239 2.90 -4.04 -15.82
C ASP A 239 2.52 -3.16 -14.62
N VAL A 240 1.24 -2.77 -14.51
CA VAL A 240 0.74 -2.00 -13.36
C VAL A 240 0.82 -2.82 -12.07
N LEU A 241 0.39 -4.08 -12.06
CA LEU A 241 0.46 -4.94 -10.87
C LEU A 241 1.91 -5.18 -10.42
N CYS A 242 2.81 -5.54 -11.34
CA CYS A 242 4.23 -5.71 -11.07
C CYS A 242 4.85 -4.44 -10.49
N SER A 243 4.42 -3.27 -10.98
CA SER A 243 4.87 -1.97 -10.50
C SER A 243 4.35 -1.65 -9.11
N LEU A 244 3.05 -1.81 -8.87
CA LEU A 244 2.45 -1.60 -7.54
C LEU A 244 3.09 -2.50 -6.48
N ILE A 245 3.25 -3.80 -6.78
CA ILE A 245 3.91 -4.75 -5.89
C ILE A 245 5.39 -4.40 -5.71
N GLY A 246 6.09 -4.08 -6.80
CA GLY A 246 7.52 -3.73 -6.79
C GLY A 246 7.82 -2.49 -5.96
N PHE A 247 6.95 -1.48 -6.02
CA PHE A 247 7.05 -0.22 -5.26
C PHE A 247 6.45 -0.29 -3.85
N GLN A 248 6.01 -1.49 -3.44
CA GLN A 248 5.36 -1.74 -2.15
C GLN A 248 4.11 -0.88 -1.91
N MET A 249 3.37 -0.61 -2.99
CA MET A 249 2.07 0.09 -2.99
C MET A 249 0.96 -0.95 -2.89
N TYR A 250 0.97 -1.68 -1.76
CA TYR A 250 0.18 -2.90 -1.60
C TYR A 250 -1.32 -2.64 -1.47
N GLY A 251 -1.72 -1.50 -0.92
CA GLY A 251 -3.14 -1.15 -0.82
C GLY A 251 -3.77 -0.88 -2.17
N GLU A 252 -3.07 -0.13 -3.00
CA GLU A 252 -3.42 0.13 -4.39
C GLU A 252 -3.37 -1.17 -5.23
N ALA A 253 -2.36 -2.03 -4.99
CA ALA A 253 -2.29 -3.35 -5.61
C ALA A 253 -3.51 -4.21 -5.30
N GLU A 254 -3.92 -4.28 -4.03
CA GLU A 254 -5.10 -5.02 -3.58
C GLU A 254 -6.38 -4.46 -4.23
N ALA A 255 -6.55 -3.14 -4.26
CA ALA A 255 -7.69 -2.50 -4.91
C ALA A 255 -7.78 -2.84 -6.41
N LEU A 256 -6.64 -2.84 -7.11
CA LEU A 256 -6.57 -3.25 -8.51
C LEU A 256 -6.90 -4.73 -8.68
N CYS A 257 -6.39 -5.61 -7.81
CA CYS A 257 -6.71 -7.04 -7.86
C CYS A 257 -8.21 -7.29 -7.73
N GLU A 258 -8.87 -6.65 -6.77
CA GLU A 258 -10.33 -6.76 -6.60
C GLU A 258 -11.09 -6.29 -7.83
N TRP A 259 -10.66 -5.17 -8.41
CA TRP A 259 -11.27 -4.66 -9.62
C TRP A 259 -11.11 -5.65 -10.77
N LEU A 260 -9.91 -6.20 -10.99
CA LEU A 260 -9.64 -7.19 -12.03
C LEU A 260 -10.51 -8.44 -11.90
N VAL A 261 -10.69 -8.95 -10.68
CA VAL A 261 -11.60 -10.08 -10.42
C VAL A 261 -13.03 -9.73 -10.87
N LYS A 262 -13.52 -8.53 -10.55
CA LYS A 262 -14.86 -8.07 -10.98
C LYS A 262 -14.98 -7.89 -12.49
N GLN A 263 -13.87 -7.66 -13.19
CA GLN A 263 -13.83 -7.54 -14.66
C GLN A 263 -13.63 -8.89 -15.38
N GLY A 264 -13.77 -10.03 -14.69
CA GLY A 264 -13.60 -11.36 -15.31
C GLY A 264 -12.14 -11.73 -15.58
N ARG A 265 -11.20 -11.18 -14.79
CA ARG A 265 -9.76 -11.53 -14.82
C ARG A 265 -9.36 -12.19 -13.51
N GLU A 266 -10.13 -13.19 -13.10
CA GLU A 266 -10.06 -13.78 -11.76
C GLU A 266 -8.70 -14.41 -11.45
N ILE A 267 -8.14 -15.19 -12.38
CA ILE A 267 -6.85 -15.87 -12.16
C ILE A 267 -5.74 -14.84 -11.90
N MET A 268 -5.64 -13.81 -12.75
CA MET A 268 -4.65 -12.75 -12.60
C MET A 268 -4.85 -11.99 -11.28
N GLY A 269 -6.09 -11.59 -10.99
CA GLY A 269 -6.43 -10.86 -9.76
C GLY A 269 -6.13 -11.66 -8.49
N TRP A 270 -6.53 -12.93 -8.42
CA TRP A 270 -6.28 -13.77 -7.25
C TRP A 270 -4.80 -14.12 -7.07
N MET A 271 -4.06 -14.38 -8.15
CA MET A 271 -2.63 -14.65 -8.06
C MET A 271 -1.87 -13.43 -7.53
N ALA A 272 -2.17 -12.25 -8.06
CA ALA A 272 -1.55 -11.01 -7.62
C ALA A 272 -1.95 -10.66 -6.18
N LEU A 273 -3.21 -10.88 -5.80
CA LEU A 273 -3.67 -10.67 -4.43
C LEU A 273 -2.99 -11.63 -3.43
N ALA A 274 -2.81 -12.90 -3.78
CA ALA A 274 -2.04 -13.84 -2.97
C ALA A 274 -0.58 -13.40 -2.79
N ALA A 275 0.04 -12.85 -3.84
CA ALA A 275 1.38 -12.28 -3.74
C ALA A 275 1.43 -11.06 -2.81
N VAL A 276 0.42 -10.17 -2.88
CA VAL A 276 0.28 -9.02 -1.96
C VAL A 276 0.12 -9.49 -0.51
N TYR A 277 -0.74 -10.46 -0.25
CA TYR A 277 -0.93 -11.03 1.10
C TYR A 277 0.37 -11.65 1.64
N ALA A 278 1.08 -12.43 0.82
CA ALA A 278 2.37 -13.00 1.21
C ALA A 278 3.44 -11.94 1.52
N LYS A 279 3.47 -10.82 0.79
CA LYS A 279 4.42 -9.71 0.99
C LYS A 279 4.09 -8.83 2.18
N THR A 280 2.80 -8.68 2.48
CA THR A 280 2.31 -7.90 3.62
C THR A 280 2.31 -8.69 4.94
N GLY A 281 2.56 -10.00 4.89
CA GLY A 281 2.58 -10.87 6.07
C GLY A 281 1.21 -11.45 6.45
N ARG A 282 0.18 -11.14 5.65
CA ARG A 282 -1.19 -11.68 5.73
C ARG A 282 -1.26 -13.13 5.24
N LEU A 283 -0.47 -14.00 5.87
CA LEU A 283 -0.25 -15.37 5.41
C LEU A 283 -1.50 -16.24 5.56
N ALA A 284 -2.31 -16.00 6.59
CA ALA A 284 -3.57 -16.70 6.79
C ALA A 284 -4.54 -16.38 5.64
N GLU A 285 -4.75 -15.09 5.33
CA GLU A 285 -5.59 -14.69 4.20
C GLU A 285 -5.04 -15.20 2.86
N CYS A 286 -3.71 -15.23 2.69
CA CYS A 286 -3.08 -15.82 1.51
C CYS A 286 -3.45 -17.31 1.34
N ALA A 287 -3.35 -18.10 2.41
CA ALA A 287 -3.65 -19.52 2.40
C ALA A 287 -5.14 -19.80 2.11
N GLU A 288 -6.04 -19.04 2.74
CA GLU A 288 -7.49 -19.13 2.48
C GLU A 288 -7.82 -18.76 1.03
N LEU A 289 -7.34 -17.59 0.55
CA LEU A 289 -7.55 -17.15 -0.81
C LEU A 289 -7.08 -18.17 -1.84
N CYS A 290 -5.89 -18.76 -1.63
CA CYS A 290 -5.36 -19.77 -2.54
C CYS A 290 -6.21 -21.05 -2.55
N ARG A 291 -6.77 -21.45 -1.41
CA ARG A 291 -7.68 -22.60 -1.32
C ARG A 291 -8.98 -22.34 -2.08
N ASP A 292 -9.56 -21.17 -1.90
CA ASP A 292 -10.78 -20.76 -2.59
C ASP A 292 -10.55 -20.64 -4.10
N ALA A 293 -9.44 -20.02 -4.51
CA ALA A 293 -9.06 -19.91 -5.91
C ALA A 293 -8.82 -21.28 -6.55
N LEU A 294 -8.16 -22.21 -5.87
CA LEU A 294 -7.95 -23.58 -6.35
C LEU A 294 -9.25 -24.40 -6.46
N SER A 295 -10.28 -24.08 -5.66
CA SER A 295 -11.60 -24.69 -5.81
C SER A 295 -12.29 -24.28 -7.11
N LYS A 296 -12.09 -23.03 -7.54
CA LYS A 296 -12.67 -22.44 -8.76
C LYS A 296 -11.83 -22.70 -10.00
N CYS A 297 -10.51 -22.78 -9.84
CA CYS A 297 -9.54 -23.04 -10.91
C CYS A 297 -8.67 -24.27 -10.57
N PRO A 298 -9.21 -25.50 -10.59
CA PRO A 298 -8.51 -26.72 -10.15
C PRO A 298 -7.21 -27.07 -10.88
N LYS A 299 -7.00 -26.53 -12.08
CA LYS A 299 -5.84 -26.78 -12.94
C LYS A 299 -4.71 -25.76 -12.74
N GLU A 300 -4.96 -24.71 -11.98
CA GLU A 300 -3.99 -23.63 -11.78
C GLU A 300 -3.11 -23.95 -10.56
N SER A 301 -1.97 -24.58 -10.84
CA SER A 301 -1.01 -25.04 -9.83
C SER A 301 -0.39 -23.92 -9.01
N SER A 302 -0.34 -22.70 -9.55
CA SER A 302 0.26 -21.55 -8.85
C SER A 302 -0.45 -21.23 -7.52
N PHE A 303 -1.76 -21.47 -7.41
CA PHE A 303 -2.51 -21.32 -6.16
C PHE A 303 -2.09 -22.34 -5.12
N ALA A 304 -1.91 -23.60 -5.51
CA ALA A 304 -1.44 -24.63 -4.58
C ALA A 304 -0.03 -24.33 -4.06
N VAL A 305 0.89 -23.91 -4.94
CA VAL A 305 2.25 -23.51 -4.55
C VAL A 305 2.23 -22.31 -3.61
N SER A 306 1.47 -21.26 -3.93
CA SER A 306 1.41 -20.03 -3.13
C SER A 306 0.77 -20.28 -1.76
N GLY A 307 -0.34 -21.02 -1.73
CA GLY A 307 -1.01 -21.41 -0.49
C GLY A 307 -0.15 -22.30 0.40
N ALA A 308 0.57 -23.27 -0.18
CA ALA A 308 1.46 -24.15 0.58
C ALA A 308 2.64 -23.37 1.18
N LYS A 309 3.24 -22.43 0.42
CA LYS A 309 4.27 -21.53 0.95
C LYS A 309 3.76 -20.65 2.09
N ALA A 310 2.52 -20.17 2.00
CA ALA A 310 1.90 -19.40 3.08
C ALA A 310 1.69 -20.27 4.34
N LEU A 311 1.17 -21.49 4.18
CA LEU A 311 0.97 -22.46 5.27
C LEU A 311 2.28 -22.87 5.93
N SER A 312 3.32 -23.14 5.15
CA SER A 312 4.67 -23.45 5.68
C SER A 312 5.22 -22.30 6.53
N LYS A 313 5.12 -21.05 6.05
CA LYS A 313 5.52 -19.87 6.85
C LYS A 313 4.71 -19.68 8.14
N LEU A 314 3.50 -20.24 8.22
CA LEU A 314 2.68 -20.29 9.42
C LEU A 314 3.01 -21.49 10.33
N GLY A 315 3.98 -22.33 9.96
CA GLY A 315 4.33 -23.56 10.68
C GLY A 315 3.35 -24.73 10.45
N ARG A 316 2.43 -24.61 9.49
CA ARG A 316 1.38 -25.60 9.18
C ARG A 316 1.82 -26.55 8.06
N GLU A 317 2.99 -27.19 8.22
CA GLU A 317 3.65 -27.98 7.16
C GLU A 317 2.81 -29.17 6.67
N LYS A 318 2.07 -29.84 7.57
CA LYS A 318 1.20 -30.96 7.20
C LYS A 318 0.12 -30.52 6.20
N GLU A 319 -0.55 -29.41 6.48
CA GLU A 319 -1.58 -28.87 5.60
C GLU A 319 -1.00 -28.36 4.28
N ALA A 320 0.21 -27.81 4.31
CA ALA A 320 0.94 -27.39 3.13
C ALA A 320 1.25 -28.59 2.20
N ALA A 321 1.74 -29.69 2.76
CA ALA A 321 1.98 -30.93 2.03
C ALA A 321 0.67 -31.52 1.46
N ASP A 322 -0.38 -31.61 2.28
CA ASP A 322 -1.69 -32.12 1.86
C ASP A 322 -2.32 -31.29 0.73
N LEU A 323 -2.11 -29.97 0.73
CA LEU A 323 -2.55 -29.09 -0.35
C LEU A 323 -1.84 -29.42 -1.66
N LEU A 324 -0.51 -29.58 -1.63
CA LEU A 324 0.29 -29.89 -2.82
C LEU A 324 0.03 -31.30 -3.34
N GLU A 325 -0.13 -32.30 -2.47
CA GLU A 325 -0.46 -33.68 -2.87
C GLU A 325 -1.81 -33.75 -3.57
N ARG A 326 -2.82 -33.03 -3.08
CA ARG A 326 -4.12 -32.94 -3.75
C ARG A 326 -4.02 -32.27 -5.12
N ALA A 327 -3.19 -31.23 -5.25
CA ALA A 327 -2.92 -30.60 -6.54
C ALA A 327 -2.18 -31.55 -7.49
N LEU A 328 -1.19 -32.31 -7.01
CA LEU A 328 -0.44 -33.31 -7.79
C LEU A 328 -1.32 -34.45 -8.30
N LYS A 329 -2.36 -34.86 -7.56
CA LYS A 329 -3.34 -35.84 -8.09
C LYS A 329 -4.01 -35.36 -9.38
N ARG A 330 -4.15 -34.04 -9.57
CA ARG A 330 -4.74 -33.42 -10.78
C ARG A 330 -3.68 -33.13 -11.85
N ALA A 331 -2.46 -32.80 -11.43
CA ALA A 331 -1.33 -32.52 -12.31
C ALA A 331 -0.05 -33.28 -11.87
N PRO A 332 0.04 -34.61 -12.11
CA PRO A 332 1.09 -35.45 -11.53
C PRO A 332 2.52 -35.14 -11.98
N ARG A 333 2.67 -34.43 -13.10
CA ARG A 333 3.95 -34.06 -13.72
C ARG A 333 4.28 -32.58 -13.59
N ASP A 334 3.52 -31.84 -12.78
CA ASP A 334 3.78 -30.42 -12.55
C ASP A 334 5.06 -30.26 -11.70
N LEU A 335 6.11 -29.75 -12.33
CA LEU A 335 7.42 -29.57 -11.70
C LEU A 335 7.37 -28.58 -10.54
N SER A 336 6.54 -27.54 -10.62
CA SER A 336 6.41 -26.53 -9.57
C SER A 336 5.78 -27.12 -8.32
N LEU A 337 4.76 -27.97 -8.46
CA LEU A 337 4.16 -28.69 -7.33
C LEU A 337 5.12 -29.71 -6.71
N LEU A 338 5.83 -30.49 -7.54
CA LEU A 338 6.81 -31.47 -7.06
C LEU A 338 7.96 -30.80 -6.30
N GLN A 339 8.46 -29.66 -6.81
CA GLN A 339 9.49 -28.89 -6.15
C GLN A 339 9.01 -28.34 -4.81
N ALA A 340 7.84 -27.68 -4.78
CA ALA A 340 7.29 -27.12 -3.56
C ALA A 340 7.05 -28.19 -2.48
N LEU A 341 6.62 -29.41 -2.88
CA LEU A 341 6.39 -30.50 -1.93
C LEU A 341 7.70 -31.03 -1.35
N ARG A 342 8.77 -31.08 -2.15
CA ARG A 342 10.11 -31.43 -1.67
C ARG A 342 10.64 -30.39 -0.68
N GLU A 343 10.40 -29.10 -0.94
CA GLU A 343 10.82 -28.02 -0.05
C GLU A 343 10.13 -28.10 1.32
N ILE A 344 8.83 -28.43 1.36
CA ILE A 344 8.02 -28.51 2.60
C ILE A 344 8.34 -29.75 3.46
N ARG A 345 8.77 -30.84 2.83
CA ARG A 345 9.09 -32.09 3.55
C ARG A 345 10.53 -32.17 4.06
N ARG A 346 11.35 -31.18 3.74
CA ARG A 346 12.74 -31.09 4.17
C ARG A 346 12.83 -30.45 5.54
#